data_AF-A0A0D6LEA7-F1
#
_entry.id   AF-A0A0D6LEA7-F1
#
_cell.length_a   1.000
_cell.length_b   1.000
_cell.length_c   1.000
_cell.angle_alpha   90.00
_cell.angle_beta   90.00
_cell.angle_gamma   90.00
#
_symmetry.space_group_name_H-M   'P 1'
#
loop_
_entity.id
_entity.type
_entity.pdbx_description
1 polymer ?
#
loop_
_entity_poly.entity_id
_entity_poly.type
_entity_poly.pdbx_seq_one_letter_code
_entity_poly.pdbx_strand_id
1 'polypeptide(L)'
;MDEFSGARTSLKVGKNPRGVANLMKGRCSYRARYKKYMYFTPLLLLVLVTLVSGGRFPHPPVFAAPQHYPSICYLPPDSGLCPQSTSSAEESSPDLLTRYYFDVTTDQCYPFGVQNCGGNENRFKSRAECQNFCRLDNK
;
A
#
# COMPACT_ATOMS: atom_id res chain seq x y z
N MET A 1 -1.68 -20.13 64.06
CA MET A 1 -2.84 -19.38 63.55
C MET A 1 -3.09 -19.81 62.11
N ASP A 2 -3.03 -21.10 61.79
CA ASP A 2 -3.98 -22.22 62.07
C ASP A 2 -4.64 -22.52 60.70
N GLU A 3 -4.37 -23.66 60.06
CA GLU A 3 -5.05 -24.95 60.31
C GLU A 3 -6.56 -24.80 59.98
N PHE A 4 -7.22 -25.53 59.07
CA PHE A 4 -7.16 -26.94 58.70
C PHE A 4 -8.12 -27.19 57.51
N SER A 5 -7.98 -28.37 56.88
CA SER A 5 -9.03 -29.24 56.26
C SER A 5 -10.27 -28.66 55.57
N GLY A 6 -10.69 -29.13 54.40
CA GLY A 6 -10.80 -30.54 54.04
C GLY A 6 -12.26 -31.00 54.08
N ALA A 7 -12.74 -31.49 52.92
CA ALA A 7 -13.75 -32.53 52.72
C ALA A 7 -15.23 -32.35 53.17
N ARG A 8 -16.07 -32.18 52.13
CA ARG A 8 -17.06 -33.16 51.64
C ARG A 8 -18.33 -33.49 52.48
N THR A 9 -19.45 -33.25 51.79
CA THR A 9 -20.79 -33.91 51.81
C THR A 9 -21.66 -33.88 53.05
N SER A 10 -22.90 -33.40 52.86
CA SER A 10 -24.06 -34.16 53.32
C SER A 10 -25.20 -34.03 52.31
N LEU A 11 -25.46 -35.12 51.57
CA LEU A 11 -26.73 -35.34 50.90
C LEU A 11 -27.84 -35.36 51.95
N LYS A 12 -28.94 -34.64 51.71
CA LYS A 12 -30.23 -34.93 52.34
C LYS A 12 -31.15 -35.51 51.27
N VAL A 13 -31.28 -36.84 51.31
CA VAL A 13 -32.29 -37.61 50.60
C VAL A 13 -33.62 -37.41 51.34
N GLY A 14 -34.50 -36.57 50.79
CA GLY A 14 -35.88 -36.43 51.22
C GLY A 14 -36.80 -37.23 50.30
N LYS A 15 -37.56 -38.18 50.88
CA LYS A 15 -38.52 -39.05 50.18
C LYS A 15 -39.81 -38.30 49.82
N ASN A 16 -40.30 -38.59 48.60
CA ASN A 16 -41.53 -38.17 47.89
C ASN A 16 -42.84 -38.35 48.72
N PRO A 17 -43.97 -37.61 48.48
CA PRO A 17 -44.91 -37.97 47.40
C PRO A 17 -45.69 -36.81 46.72
N ARG A 18 -45.89 -36.94 45.39
CA ARG A 18 -47.06 -36.59 44.55
C ARG A 18 -47.82 -35.26 44.80
N GLY A 19 -47.78 -34.35 43.82
CA GLY A 19 -48.76 -33.25 43.66
C GLY A 19 -48.51 -32.41 42.40
N VAL A 20 -49.37 -32.57 41.40
CA VAL A 20 -49.42 -31.85 40.12
C VAL A 20 -49.91 -30.40 40.28
N ALA A 21 -49.27 -29.43 39.61
CA ALA A 21 -49.95 -28.37 38.84
C ALA A 21 -48.94 -27.41 38.16
N ASN A 22 -49.24 -27.09 36.90
CA ASN A 22 -48.48 -26.30 35.94
C ASN A 22 -48.26 -24.84 36.37
N LEU A 23 -47.02 -24.34 36.27
CA LEU A 23 -46.74 -22.90 36.28
C LEU A 23 -46.61 -22.39 34.84
N MET A 24 -47.53 -21.51 34.48
CA MET A 24 -47.72 -20.88 33.18
C MET A 24 -46.41 -20.33 32.61
N LYS A 25 -46.06 -20.77 31.39
CA LYS A 25 -45.01 -20.19 30.55
C LYS A 25 -45.35 -18.73 30.26
N GLY A 26 -44.73 -17.79 30.98
CA GLY A 26 -44.73 -16.38 30.63
C GLY A 26 -44.08 -16.21 29.25
N ARG A 27 -44.86 -15.84 28.24
CA ARG A 27 -44.34 -15.48 26.91
C ARG A 27 -43.66 -14.12 27.01
N CYS A 28 -42.34 -14.08 27.13
CA CYS A 28 -41.59 -12.89 26.78
C CYS A 28 -41.73 -12.65 25.27
N SER A 29 -42.51 -11.63 24.91
CA SER A 29 -42.65 -11.15 23.54
C SER A 29 -41.48 -10.22 23.21
N TYR A 30 -40.32 -10.77 22.88
CA TYR A 30 -39.18 -10.01 22.32
C TYR A 30 -39.44 -9.69 20.84
N ARG A 31 -40.45 -8.87 20.52
CA ARG A 31 -40.74 -8.48 19.14
C ARG A 31 -40.23 -7.07 18.83
N ALA A 32 -39.17 -7.05 18.00
CA ALA A 32 -38.97 -6.09 16.91
C ALA A 32 -38.41 -4.68 17.19
N ARG A 33 -37.23 -4.57 17.83
CA ARG A 33 -36.32 -3.42 17.58
C ARG A 33 -35.09 -3.77 16.74
N TYR A 34 -34.69 -5.04 16.69
CA TYR A 34 -33.44 -5.48 16.06
C TYR A 34 -33.48 -5.59 14.52
N LYS A 35 -34.67 -5.68 13.91
CA LYS A 35 -34.79 -5.84 12.45
C LYS A 35 -34.38 -4.60 11.65
N LYS A 36 -34.52 -3.39 12.21
CA LYS A 36 -34.10 -2.13 11.56
C LYS A 36 -32.57 -2.02 11.50
N TYR A 37 -31.90 -2.45 12.57
CA TYR A 37 -30.44 -2.44 12.66
C TYR A 37 -29.79 -3.54 11.82
N MET A 38 -30.48 -4.65 11.54
CA MET A 38 -29.98 -5.76 10.72
C MET A 38 -29.69 -5.37 9.26
N TYR A 39 -30.39 -4.36 8.72
CA TYR A 39 -30.15 -3.81 7.38
C TYR A 39 -29.25 -2.56 7.39
N PHE A 40 -29.18 -1.84 8.51
CA PHE A 40 -28.33 -0.65 8.66
C PHE A 40 -26.86 -1.00 8.94
N THR A 41 -26.58 -2.09 9.66
CA THR A 41 -25.21 -2.52 9.94
C THR A 41 -24.41 -2.96 8.71
N PRO A 42 -24.93 -3.80 7.77
CA PRO A 42 -24.18 -4.12 6.56
C PRO A 42 -24.05 -2.92 5.63
N LEU A 43 -25.05 -2.03 5.57
CA LEU A 43 -24.98 -0.81 4.76
C LEU A 43 -23.91 0.16 5.28
N LEU A 44 -23.84 0.36 6.60
CA LEU A 44 -22.82 1.19 7.24
C LEU A 44 -21.42 0.59 7.07
N LEU A 45 -21.27 -0.73 7.23
CA LEU A 45 -20.01 -1.42 6.99
C LEU A 45 -19.57 -1.32 5.53
N LEU A 46 -20.49 -1.48 4.57
CA LEU A 46 -20.19 -1.32 3.15
C LEU A 46 -19.78 0.12 2.81
N VAL A 47 -20.45 1.13 3.38
CA VAL A 47 -20.06 2.55 3.22
C VAL A 47 -18.69 2.83 3.84
N LEU A 48 -18.38 2.26 5.01
CA LEU A 48 -17.05 2.39 5.60
C LEU A 48 -15.98 1.69 4.76
N VAL A 49 -16.27 0.51 4.21
CA VAL A 49 -15.35 -0.22 3.31
C VAL A 49 -15.14 0.54 2.00
N THR A 50 -16.16 1.17 1.41
CA THR A 50 -15.99 1.98 0.19
C THR A 50 -15.32 3.32 0.46
N LEU A 51 -15.42 3.90 1.67
CA LEU A 51 -14.65 5.08 2.05
C LEU A 51 -13.17 4.75 2.28
N VAL A 52 -12.87 3.61 2.92
CA VAL A 52 -11.50 3.13 3.12
C VAL A 52 -10.85 2.67 1.81
N SER A 53 -11.63 2.05 0.92
CA SER A 53 -11.16 1.57 -0.40
C SER A 53 -11.26 2.62 -1.51
N GLY A 54 -12.05 3.68 -1.30
CA GLY A 54 -12.24 4.81 -2.23
C GLY A 54 -11.16 5.89 -2.10
N GLY A 55 -10.31 5.78 -1.08
CA GLY A 55 -9.00 6.40 -1.11
C GLY A 55 -8.16 5.71 -2.17
N ARG A 56 -8.18 6.23 -3.40
CA ARG A 56 -7.01 6.10 -4.28
C ARG A 56 -5.85 6.68 -3.49
N PHE A 57 -5.08 5.82 -2.83
CA PHE A 57 -3.82 6.22 -2.24
C PHE A 57 -3.02 6.84 -3.39
N PRO A 58 -2.72 8.14 -3.34
CA PRO A 58 -1.78 8.69 -4.29
C PRO A 58 -0.52 7.84 -4.17
N HIS A 59 0.02 7.46 -5.32
CA HIS A 59 1.36 6.89 -5.47
C HIS A 59 2.25 7.52 -4.40
N PRO A 60 2.93 6.72 -3.55
CA PRO A 60 3.78 7.29 -2.52
C PRO A 60 4.69 8.34 -3.15
N PRO A 61 4.96 9.47 -2.47
CA PRO A 61 5.93 10.43 -2.97
C PRO A 61 7.21 9.64 -3.30
N VAL A 62 7.83 9.95 -4.45
CA VAL A 62 9.02 9.28 -5.03
C VAL A 62 10.11 9.00 -3.98
N PHE A 63 10.11 9.75 -2.88
CA PHE A 63 11.05 9.71 -1.77
C PHE A 63 10.86 8.57 -0.73
N ALA A 64 9.76 7.79 -0.77
CA ALA A 64 9.50 6.76 0.24
C ALA A 64 9.96 5.33 -0.13
N ALA A 65 10.53 5.12 -1.32
CA ALA A 65 11.13 3.85 -1.68
C ALA A 65 12.56 3.74 -1.10
N PRO A 66 12.96 2.57 -0.54
CA PRO A 66 14.37 2.30 -0.26
C PRO A 66 15.22 2.62 -1.50
N GLN A 67 16.40 3.20 -1.29
CA GLN A 67 17.36 3.49 -2.35
C GLN A 67 17.87 2.17 -2.94
N HIS A 68 17.12 1.62 -3.90
CA HIS A 68 17.40 0.35 -4.54
C HIS A 68 18.30 0.52 -5.77
N TYR A 69 18.43 1.74 -6.28
CA TYR A 69 19.25 2.09 -7.43
C TYR A 69 20.38 3.06 -7.05
N PRO A 70 21.47 3.12 -7.83
CA PRO A 70 22.45 4.20 -7.73
C PRO A 70 21.78 5.58 -7.86
N SER A 71 22.31 6.60 -7.17
CA SER A 71 21.75 7.97 -7.18
C SER A 71 21.60 8.56 -8.59
N ILE A 72 22.54 8.24 -9.48
CA ILE A 72 22.52 8.66 -10.90
C ILE A 72 21.23 8.19 -11.60
N CYS A 73 20.72 7.01 -11.27
CA CYS A 73 19.54 6.42 -11.90
C CYS A 73 18.23 7.13 -11.51
N TYR A 74 18.23 7.95 -10.45
CA TYR A 74 17.09 8.77 -10.05
C TYR A 74 17.03 10.13 -10.75
N LEU A 75 18.08 10.53 -11.48
CA LEU A 75 18.10 11.82 -12.17
C LEU A 75 17.13 11.80 -13.37
N PRO A 76 16.39 12.89 -13.63
CA PRO A 76 15.51 12.97 -14.80
C PRO A 76 16.32 12.95 -16.10
N PRO A 77 15.75 12.55 -17.25
CA PRO A 77 16.42 12.72 -18.54
C PRO A 77 16.71 14.20 -18.80
N ASP A 78 17.97 14.54 -19.04
CA ASP A 78 18.40 15.90 -19.35
C ASP A 78 19.20 15.91 -20.65
N SER A 79 18.60 16.44 -21.71
CA SER A 79 19.22 16.56 -23.03
C SER A 79 20.48 17.42 -23.02
N GLY A 80 20.68 18.24 -21.99
CA GLY A 80 21.75 19.22 -21.90
C GLY A 80 21.52 20.39 -22.84
N LEU A 81 21.88 21.59 -22.38
CA LEU A 81 21.88 22.80 -23.19
C LEU A 81 23.31 23.25 -23.39
N CYS A 82 23.72 23.35 -24.66
CA CYS A 82 24.99 23.94 -25.00
C CYS A 82 24.88 25.46 -25.14
N PRO A 83 25.77 26.24 -24.49
CA PRO A 83 25.80 27.68 -24.71
C PRO A 83 26.11 27.93 -26.18
N GLN A 84 25.15 28.52 -26.90
CA GLN A 84 25.37 28.91 -28.29
C GLN A 84 26.28 30.13 -28.30
N SER A 85 27.42 30.03 -28.98
CA SER A 85 28.23 31.20 -29.33
C SER A 85 27.40 32.05 -30.28
N THR A 86 27.00 33.23 -29.81
CA THR A 86 26.24 34.26 -30.53
C THR A 86 26.71 34.45 -31.97
N SER A 87 25.93 34.00 -32.98
CA SER A 87 25.83 34.66 -34.31
C SER A 87 24.95 33.99 -35.38
N SER A 88 24.15 32.96 -35.10
CA SER A 88 23.18 32.51 -36.12
C SER A 88 22.08 31.65 -35.51
N ALA A 89 20.92 32.25 -35.28
CA ALA A 89 19.65 31.52 -35.23
C ALA A 89 19.27 31.02 -36.64
N GLU A 90 20.23 30.47 -37.38
CA GLU A 90 20.02 29.78 -38.65
C GLU A 90 20.09 28.29 -38.36
N GLU A 91 18.91 27.67 -38.32
CA GLU A 91 18.57 26.39 -38.93
C GLU A 91 19.59 25.24 -38.93
N SER A 92 20.51 25.16 -37.97
CA SER A 92 21.28 23.95 -37.74
C SER A 92 20.53 23.11 -36.71
N SER A 93 19.90 22.02 -37.16
CA SER A 93 19.40 20.98 -36.26
C SER A 93 20.49 20.66 -35.23
N PRO A 94 20.21 20.68 -33.91
CA PRO A 94 21.20 20.28 -32.93
C PRO A 94 21.66 18.86 -33.26
N ASP A 95 22.98 18.63 -33.27
CA ASP A 95 23.54 17.29 -33.40
C ASP A 95 23.23 16.51 -32.11
N LEU A 96 22.13 15.77 -32.15
CA LEU A 96 21.63 15.01 -31.02
C LEU A 96 22.15 13.57 -31.10
N LEU A 97 22.81 13.15 -30.04
CA LEU A 97 23.21 11.76 -29.87
C LEU A 97 22.09 11.00 -29.17
N THR A 98 21.75 9.82 -29.69
CA THR A 98 20.86 8.90 -28.98
C THR A 98 21.58 8.31 -27.77
N ARG A 99 21.01 8.51 -26.59
CA ARG A 99 21.45 7.91 -25.32
C ARG A 99 20.28 7.26 -24.62
N TYR A 100 20.55 6.55 -23.53
CA TYR A 100 19.53 5.89 -22.73
C TYR A 100 19.53 6.45 -21.31
N TYR A 101 18.36 6.73 -20.77
CA TYR A 101 18.18 7.07 -19.35
C TYR A 101 17.37 5.97 -18.67
N PHE A 102 17.62 5.77 -17.38
CA PHE A 102 16.85 4.86 -16.55
C PHE A 102 15.64 5.58 -15.98
N ASP A 103 14.47 4.97 -16.13
CA ASP A 103 13.22 5.41 -15.53
C ASP A 103 12.87 4.49 -14.35
N VAL A 104 13.04 5.03 -13.15
CA VAL A 104 12.75 4.33 -11.89
C VAL A 104 11.27 3.97 -11.71
N THR A 105 10.37 4.63 -12.44
CA THR A 105 8.92 4.34 -12.33
C THR A 105 8.53 3.09 -13.10
N THR A 106 9.25 2.80 -14.19
CA THR A 106 9.00 1.65 -15.07
C THR A 106 10.04 0.54 -14.90
N ASP A 107 11.14 0.80 -14.18
CA ASP A 107 12.30 -0.10 -14.06
C ASP A 107 12.92 -0.42 -15.44
N GLN A 108 12.90 0.55 -16.35
CA GLN A 108 13.35 0.38 -17.74
C GLN A 108 14.23 1.53 -18.21
N CYS A 109 15.05 1.23 -19.22
CA CYS A 109 15.86 2.22 -19.92
C CYS A 109 15.23 2.64 -21.25
N TYR A 110 15.07 3.95 -21.45
CA TYR A 110 14.47 4.53 -22.66
C TYR A 110 15.45 5.40 -23.44
N PRO A 111 15.37 5.42 -24.78
CA PRO A 111 16.20 6.28 -25.60
C PRO A 111 15.76 7.75 -25.50
N PHE A 112 16.72 8.67 -25.53
CA PHE A 112 16.49 10.11 -25.63
C PHE A 112 17.65 10.81 -26.36
N GLY A 113 17.38 11.99 -26.93
CA GLY A 113 18.38 12.79 -27.63
C GLY A 113 19.13 13.72 -26.69
N VAL A 114 20.45 13.75 -26.79
CA VAL A 114 21.32 14.60 -25.97
C VAL A 114 22.27 15.42 -26.84
N GLN A 115 22.63 16.60 -26.35
CA GLN A 115 23.77 17.33 -26.85
C GLN A 115 25.05 16.81 -26.19
N ASN A 116 26.19 17.06 -26.83
CA ASN A 116 27.52 16.67 -26.31
C ASN A 116 28.02 17.53 -25.16
N CYS A 117 27.17 18.39 -24.57
CA CYS A 117 27.55 19.19 -23.42
C CYS A 117 26.35 19.46 -22.49
N GLY A 118 26.64 19.86 -21.25
CA GLY A 118 25.64 20.00 -20.20
C GLY A 118 24.95 18.67 -19.84
N GLY A 119 23.78 18.77 -19.21
CA GLY A 119 22.97 17.62 -18.81
C GLY A 119 23.53 16.86 -17.61
N ASN A 120 22.90 15.74 -17.27
CA ASN A 120 23.32 14.90 -16.14
C ASN A 120 23.85 13.51 -16.55
N GLU A 121 24.18 12.69 -15.56
CA GLU A 121 24.85 11.39 -15.73
C GLU A 121 23.89 10.22 -16.01
N ASN A 122 22.56 10.41 -15.94
CA ASN A 122 21.58 9.39 -16.34
C ASN A 122 21.50 9.28 -17.87
N ARG A 123 22.62 8.88 -18.48
CA ARG A 123 22.88 9.02 -19.92
C ARG A 123 23.89 7.99 -20.40
N PHE A 124 23.40 6.80 -20.67
CA PHE A 124 24.20 5.65 -21.11
C PHE A 124 24.25 5.54 -22.64
N LYS A 125 25.28 4.90 -23.18
CA LYS A 125 25.46 4.74 -24.64
C LYS A 125 24.56 3.66 -25.22
N SER A 126 24.17 2.68 -24.40
CA SER A 126 23.30 1.59 -24.82
C SER A 126 22.26 1.24 -23.76
N ARG A 127 21.15 0.63 -24.19
CA ARG A 127 20.15 0.08 -23.27
C ARG A 127 20.76 -0.92 -22.29
N ALA A 128 21.66 -1.78 -22.76
CA ALA A 128 22.31 -2.80 -21.92
C ALA A 128 23.19 -2.18 -20.85
N GLU A 129 23.99 -1.16 -21.17
CA GLU A 129 24.80 -0.43 -20.20
C GLU A 129 23.94 0.24 -19.11
N CYS A 130 22.86 0.89 -19.52
CA CYS A 130 21.88 1.49 -18.59
C CYS A 130 21.27 0.44 -17.66
N GLN A 131 20.81 -0.69 -18.21
CA GLN A 131 20.20 -1.76 -17.41
C GLN A 131 21.24 -2.41 -16.49
N ASN A 132 22.46 -2.60 -16.96
CA ASN A 132 23.54 -3.16 -16.15
C ASN A 132 23.91 -2.22 -15.00
N PHE A 133 23.98 -0.92 -15.25
CA PHE A 133 24.34 0.05 -14.21
C PHE A 133 23.23 0.22 -13.16
N CYS A 134 21.98 0.36 -13.61
CA CYS A 134 20.89 0.69 -12.70
C CYS A 134 20.18 -0.53 -12.10
N ARG A 135 20.13 -1.69 -12.79
CA ARG A 135 19.42 -2.88 -12.30
C ARG A 135 20.31 -4.00 -11.78
N LEU A 136 21.64 -3.94 -11.95
CA LEU A 136 22.49 -4.93 -11.33
C LEU A 136 22.62 -4.62 -9.84
N ASP A 137 21.72 -5.27 -9.10
CA ASP A 137 21.86 -5.65 -7.72
C ASP A 137 23.32 -6.02 -7.37
N ASN A 138 24.07 -5.09 -6.78
CA ASN A 138 24.99 -5.50 -5.71
C ASN A 138 24.13 -5.70 -4.45
N LYS A 139 23.35 -6.78 -4.46
CA LYS A 139 22.56 -7.24 -3.32
C LYS A 139 23.44 -7.88 -2.27
#